data_AF-A0A346YV28-F1
#
_entry.id   AF-A0A346YV28-F1
#
_cell.length_a   1.000
_cell.length_b   1.000
_cell.length_c   1.000
_cell.angle_alpha   90.00
_cell.angle_beta   90.00
_cell.angle_gamma   90.00
#
_symmetry.space_group_name_H-M   'P 1'
#
loop_
_entity.id
_entity.type
_entity.pdbx_description
1 polymer ?
#
loop_
_entity_poly.entity_id
_entity_poly.type
_entity_poly.pdbx_seq_one_letter_code
_entity_poly.pdbx_strand_id
1 'polypeptide(L)' 'MRPFFETTFGPAELEILDTVLDEWRQEHDLPKESPDVGLAAAVMINLFREGNDTVPALRRAVSEHKALADLI' A
#
# COMPACT_ATOMS: atom_id res chain seq x y z
N MET A 1 -11.51 4.60 22.59
CA MET A 1 -10.79 3.54 21.84
C MET A 1 -11.06 3.78 20.37
N ARG A 2 -10.03 4.10 19.59
CA ARG A 2 -10.17 4.28 18.14
C ARG A 2 -10.31 2.88 17.54
N PRO A 3 -11.32 2.57 16.70
CA PRO A 3 -11.45 1.27 16.05
C PRO A 3 -10.33 1.15 15.01
N PHE A 4 -9.11 0.87 15.47
CA PHE A 4 -7.92 0.76 14.64
C PHE A 4 -7.81 -0.63 13.98
N PHE A 5 -8.74 -1.56 14.21
CA PHE A 5 -8.58 -2.97 13.83
C PHE A 5 -9.87 -3.70 13.40
N GLU A 6 -10.87 -3.03 12.84
CA GLU A 6 -12.12 -3.69 12.38
C GLU A 6 -12.26 -3.80 10.85
N THR A 7 -11.17 -3.63 10.09
CA THR A 7 -11.16 -4.02 8.67
C THR A 7 -10.49 -5.39 8.57
N THR A 8 -11.29 -6.45 8.59
CA THR A 8 -10.82 -7.77 8.18
C THR A 8 -10.54 -7.69 6.68
N PHE A 9 -9.27 -7.59 6.29
CA PHE A 9 -8.89 -7.65 4.88
C PHE A 9 -9.32 -9.00 4.32
N GLY A 10 -10.32 -9.00 3.46
CA GLY A 10 -10.72 -10.16 2.69
C GLY A 10 -9.67 -10.51 1.62
N PRO A 11 -9.83 -11.69 0.97
CA PRO A 11 -8.91 -12.14 -0.06
C PRO A 11 -8.82 -11.16 -1.24
N ALA A 12 -9.92 -10.46 -1.56
CA ALA A 12 -9.93 -9.43 -2.60
C ALA A 12 -9.11 -8.20 -2.20
N GLU A 13 -9.24 -7.72 -0.96
CA GLU A 13 -8.47 -6.55 -0.51
C GLU A 13 -6.96 -6.86 -0.43
N LEU A 14 -6.60 -8.08 -0.01
CA LEU A 14 -5.20 -8.52 -0.02
C LEU A 14 -4.64 -8.62 -1.43
N GLU A 15 -5.44 -9.08 -2.40
CA GLU A 15 -5.01 -9.15 -3.81
C GLU A 15 -4.77 -7.75 -4.40
N ILE A 16 -5.60 -6.77 -4.03
CA ILE A 16 -5.42 -5.36 -4.43
C ILE A 16 -4.12 -4.80 -3.85
N LEU A 17 -3.90 -4.99 -2.55
CA LEU A 17 -2.69 -4.54 -1.86
C LEU A 17 -1.43 -5.20 -2.44
N ASP A 18 -1.46 -6.52 -2.66
CA ASP A 18 -0.32 -7.27 -3.21
C ASP A 18 -0.02 -6.82 -4.65
N THR A 19 -1.05 -6.61 -5.48
CA THR A 19 -0.90 -6.10 -6.85
C THR A 19 -0.21 -4.73 -6.87
N VAL A 20 -0.73 -3.77 -6.09
CA VAL A 20 -0.19 -2.40 -6.08
C VAL A 20 1.21 -2.36 -5.46
N LEU A 21 1.45 -3.16 -4.42
CA LEU A 21 2.77 -3.26 -3.79
C LEU A 21 3.80 -3.89 -4.72
N ASP A 22 3.42 -4.93 -5.45
CA ASP A 22 4.31 -5.59 -6.41
C ASP A 22 4.60 -4.69 -7.62
N GLU A 23 3.60 -3.99 -8.16
CA GLU A 23 3.79 -2.96 -9.18
C GLU A 23 4.77 -1.87 -8.69
N TRP A 24 4.51 -1.27 -7.54
CA TRP A 24 5.36 -0.22 -6.98
C TRP A 24 6.79 -0.72 -6.76
N ARG A 25 6.94 -1.90 -6.18
CA ARG A 25 8.25 -2.54 -5.98
C ARG A 25 9.00 -2.72 -7.30
N GLN A 26 8.32 -3.19 -8.37
CA GLN A 26 8.91 -3.36 -9.69
C GLN A 26 9.28 -2.02 -10.34
N GLU A 27 8.44 -0.99 -10.19
CA GLU A 27 8.72 0.36 -10.70
C GLU A 27 9.96 0.97 -10.05
N HIS A 28 10.28 0.59 -8.81
CA HIS A 28 11.43 1.09 -8.05
C HIS A 28 12.62 0.10 -7.94
N ASP A 29 12.56 -1.04 -8.62
CA ASP A 29 13.58 -2.11 -8.59
C ASP A 29 13.97 -2.54 -7.15
N LEU A 30 13.00 -2.58 -6.24
CA LEU A 30 13.24 -2.88 -4.83
C LEU A 30 13.18 -4.39 -4.56
N PRO A 31 14.10 -4.95 -3.74
CA PRO A 31 13.99 -6.33 -3.31
C PRO A 31 12.81 -6.51 -2.35
N LYS A 32 12.18 -7.69 -2.38
CA LYS A 32 11.00 -7.97 -1.55
C LYS A 32 11.29 -7.90 -0.03
N GLU A 33 12.56 -8.02 0.34
CA GLU A 33 13.06 -7.96 1.71
C GLU A 33 13.51 -6.53 2.11
N SER A 34 13.35 -5.54 1.23
CA SER A 34 13.70 -4.15 1.57
C SER A 34 12.80 -3.64 2.70
N PRO A 35 13.38 -2.90 3.67
CA PRO A 35 12.60 -2.22 4.69
C PRO A 35 11.60 -1.24 4.08
N ASP A 36 11.92 -0.68 2.92
CA ASP A 36 11.08 0.23 2.14
C ASP A 36 9.79 -0.44 1.65
N VAL A 37 9.85 -1.73 1.28
CA VAL A 37 8.68 -2.52 0.88
C VAL A 37 7.77 -2.76 2.07
N GLY A 38 8.33 -3.04 3.25
CA GLY A 38 7.56 -3.17 4.48
C GLY A 38 6.86 -1.87 4.89
N LEU A 39 7.56 -0.74 4.73
CA LEU A 39 6.99 0.58 4.99
C LEU A 39 5.90 0.93 3.96
N ALA A 40 6.13 0.61 2.70
CA ALA A 40 5.14 0.82 1.64
C ALA A 40 3.87 0.01 1.84
N ALA A 41 3.98 -1.26 2.24
CA ALA A 41 2.84 -2.08 2.60
C ALA A 41 2.03 -1.44 3.76
N ALA A 42 2.70 -0.95 4.80
CA ALA A 42 2.02 -0.29 5.92
C ALA A 42 1.29 1.00 5.51
N VAL A 43 1.91 1.80 4.63
CA VAL A 43 1.29 3.01 4.07
C VAL A 43 0.10 2.66 3.19
N MET A 44 0.23 1.67 2.31
CA MET A 44 -0.85 1.20 1.43
C MET A 44 -2.05 0.68 2.23
N ILE A 45 -1.81 -0.07 3.30
CA ILE A 45 -2.87 -0.50 4.23
C ILE A 45 -3.59 0.71 4.84
N ASN A 46 -2.85 1.75 5.25
CA ASN A 46 -3.48 2.95 5.81
C ASN A 46 -4.32 3.68 4.75
N LEU A 47 -3.79 3.86 3.54
CA LEU A 47 -4.49 4.51 2.44
C LEU A 47 -5.75 3.76 2.02
N PHE A 48 -5.67 2.44 1.95
CA PHE A 48 -6.80 1.57 1.65
C PHE A 48 -7.94 1.80 2.66
N ARG A 49 -7.59 1.89 3.94
CA ARG A 49 -8.55 2.16 5.04
C ARG A 49 -9.12 3.57 5.03
N GLU A 50 -8.44 4.53 4.40
CA GLU A 50 -8.95 5.89 4.19
C GLU A 50 -10.02 5.95 3.09
N GLY A 51 -10.31 4.84 2.40
CA GLY A 51 -11.31 4.75 1.33
C GLY A 51 -10.69 4.60 -0.07
N ASN A 52 -9.39 4.26 -0.15
CA ASN A 52 -8.74 3.90 -1.41
C ASN A 52 -8.86 2.39 -1.65
N ASP A 53 -10.09 1.86 -1.68
CA ASP A 53 -10.36 0.42 -1.69
C ASP A 53 -10.19 -0.26 -3.06
N THR A 54 -9.72 0.46 -4.08
CA THR A 54 -9.53 -0.06 -5.44
C THR A 54 -8.09 0.11 -5.91
N VAL A 55 -7.60 -0.81 -6.75
CA VAL A 55 -6.26 -0.73 -7.38
C VAL A 55 -5.94 0.66 -7.93
N PRO A 56 -6.76 1.27 -8.81
CA PRO A 56 -6.45 2.59 -9.37
C PRO A 56 -6.45 3.71 -8.33
N ALA A 57 -7.31 3.65 -7.31
CA ALA A 57 -7.33 4.65 -6.23
C ALA A 57 -6.08 4.53 -5.36
N LEU A 58 -5.75 3.30 -4.95
CA LEU A 58 -4.58 3.02 -4.12
C LEU A 58 -3.28 3.37 -4.84
N ARG A 59 -3.15 3.03 -6.13
CA ARG A 59 -1.98 3.38 -6.94
C ARG A 59 -1.77 4.91 -7.05
N ARG A 60 -2.85 5.67 -7.25
CA ARG A 60 -2.78 7.14 -7.24
C ARG A 60 -2.37 7.66 -5.87
N ALA A 61 -3.02 7.20 -4.82
CA ALA A 61 -2.72 7.60 -3.45
C ALA A 61 -1.26 7.28 -3.08
N VAL A 62 -0.73 6.14 -3.50
CA VAL A 62 0.68 5.74 -3.37
C VAL A 62 1.61 6.67 -4.12
N SER A 63 1.30 6.97 -5.38
CA SER A 63 2.12 7.86 -6.23
C SER A 63 2.12 9.32 -5.73
N GLU A 64 1.02 9.76 -5.12
CA GLU A 64 0.87 11.08 -4.50
C GLU A 64 1.37 11.10 -3.05
N HIS A 65 1.67 9.94 -2.45
CA HIS A 65 2.07 9.85 -1.06
C HIS A 65 3.50 10.34 -0.89
N LYS A 66 3.64 11.53 -0.30
CA LYS A 66 4.92 12.18 -0.08
C LYS A 66 5.93 11.31 0.69
N ALA A 67 5.46 10.45 1.59
CA ALA A 67 6.32 9.53 2.33
C ALA A 67 6.92 8.42 1.44
N LEU A 68 6.19 7.96 0.42
CA LEU A 68 6.67 7.00 -0.58
C LEU A 68 7.54 7.67 -1.64
N ALA A 69 7.24 8.91 -1.97
CA ALA A 69 8.06 9.73 -2.86
C ALA A 69 9.42 10.15 -2.26
N ASP A 70 9.55 10.14 -0.93
CA ASP A 70 10.81 10.44 -0.22
C ASP A 70 11.68 9.19 0.00
N LEU A 71 11.10 8.00 -0.16
CA LEU A 71 11.79 6.69 -0.06
C LEU A 71 12.61 6.34 -1.31
N ILE A 72 12.49 7.12 -2.39
CA ILE A 72 13.02 6.85 -3.73
C ILE A 72 13.96 7.95 -4.22
#